data_AF-A0A8H7IZ99-F1
#
_entry.id   AF-A0A8H7IZ99-F1
#
_cell.length_a   1.000
_cell.length_b   1.000
_cell.length_c   1.000
_cell.angle_alpha   90.00
_cell.angle_beta   90.00
_cell.angle_gamma   90.00
#
_symmetry.space_group_name_H-M   'P 1'
#
loop_
_entity.id
_entity.type
_entity.pdbx_description
1 polymer ?
#
loop_
_entity_poly.entity_id
_entity_poly.type
_entity_poly.pdbx_seq_one_letter_code
_entity_poly.pdbx_strand_id
1 'polypeptide(L)'
;MASHQTVQLPKFYLNADGMLRGRIPDLNIGHEGIQTVRPDIVAKLQINGEEQVRMVEELNFYTTVDLGDMVIAAMGGSTTRLCAILGQVMWYMIEYKTRYAFISNYNETVFLLYNSANLIGEQKPCLYFSKVIHHSHTVHEASSTISVRLGIFYLIHKTYSSNANDWRINDAEADYLDSIAVENLAKSNSPAQQRPAGRG
;
A
#
# COMPACT_ATOMS: atom_id res chain seq x y z
N MET A 1 36.60 8.21 -24.56
CA MET A 1 36.27 9.01 -23.37
C MET A 1 34.75 9.11 -23.29
N ALA A 2 34.12 8.30 -22.45
CA ALA A 2 32.67 8.28 -22.31
C ALA A 2 32.21 9.47 -21.46
N SER A 3 31.28 10.28 -21.99
CA SER A 3 30.66 11.36 -21.23
C SER A 3 29.77 10.77 -20.15
N HIS A 4 30.12 11.01 -18.89
CA HIS A 4 29.21 10.74 -17.77
C HIS A 4 28.04 11.71 -17.86
N GLN A 5 26.93 11.22 -18.38
CA GLN A 5 25.66 11.92 -18.36
C GLN A 5 25.16 11.88 -16.91
N THR A 6 25.31 12.99 -16.19
CA THR A 6 24.68 13.17 -14.89
C THR A 6 23.18 13.27 -15.14
N VAL A 7 22.45 12.17 -14.96
CA VAL A 7 21.00 12.16 -15.02
C VAL A 7 20.50 12.94 -13.81
N GLN A 8 20.09 14.19 -14.02
CA GLN A 8 19.25 14.87 -13.04
C GLN A 8 17.98 14.05 -12.89
N LEU A 9 17.84 13.38 -11.75
CA LEU A 9 16.62 12.67 -11.42
C LEU A 9 15.45 13.68 -11.44
N PRO A 10 14.32 13.33 -12.07
CA PRO A 10 13.13 14.17 -12.06
C PRO A 10 12.75 14.55 -10.63
N LYS A 11 12.42 15.83 -10.42
CA LYS A 11 12.01 16.44 -9.14
C LYS A 11 10.75 15.79 -8.53
N PHE A 12 10.80 14.52 -8.13
CA PHE A 12 9.67 13.84 -7.49
C PHE A 12 10.17 12.80 -6.48
N TYR A 13 10.51 13.28 -5.28
CA TYR A 13 10.52 12.49 -4.05
C TYR A 13 9.90 13.34 -2.95
N LEU A 14 9.11 12.70 -2.08
CA LEU A 14 8.63 13.13 -0.76
C LEU A 14 8.45 14.65 -0.60
N ASN A 15 7.23 15.16 -0.43
CA ASN A 15 7.12 16.53 0.09
C ASN A 15 7.81 16.57 1.48
N ALA A 16 8.03 17.75 2.04
CA ALA A 16 8.67 17.90 3.36
C ALA A 16 7.99 17.12 4.50
N ASP A 17 6.82 16.53 4.27
CA ASP A 17 6.02 15.68 5.16
C ASP A 17 6.19 14.16 4.94
N GLY A 18 6.88 13.73 3.88
CA GLY A 18 7.08 12.31 3.57
C GLY A 18 5.96 11.61 2.79
N MET A 19 5.01 12.31 2.17
CA MET A 19 3.81 11.71 1.55
C MET A 19 3.91 11.40 0.04
N LEU A 20 3.20 10.34 -0.39
CA LEU A 20 3.08 9.83 -1.78
C LEU A 20 1.83 10.37 -2.50
N ARG A 21 1.90 10.55 -3.83
CA ARG A 21 0.80 11.13 -4.65
C ARG A 21 0.30 10.15 -5.70
N GLY A 22 -0.88 9.59 -5.46
CA GLY A 22 -1.68 8.80 -6.41
C GLY A 22 -2.90 8.22 -5.68
N ARG A 23 -4.12 8.55 -6.12
CA ARG A 23 -5.36 7.96 -5.58
C ARG A 23 -5.65 6.68 -6.36
N ILE A 24 -5.83 5.57 -5.66
CA ILE A 24 -6.31 4.32 -6.26
C ILE A 24 -7.81 4.48 -6.61
N PRO A 25 -8.25 4.14 -7.84
CA PRO A 25 -9.67 4.05 -8.17
C PRO A 25 -10.38 3.05 -7.26
N ASP A 26 -11.66 3.29 -6.96
CA ASP A 26 -12.46 2.55 -5.96
C ASP A 26 -12.08 1.06 -5.83
N LEU A 27 -11.56 0.70 -4.65
CA LEU A 27 -11.17 -0.68 -4.32
C LEU A 27 -12.44 -1.54 -4.25
N ASN A 28 -12.67 -2.38 -5.24
CA ASN A 28 -13.55 -3.53 -5.09
C ASN A 28 -12.86 -4.53 -4.16
N ILE A 29 -13.16 -4.45 -2.86
CA ILE A 29 -12.78 -5.45 -1.87
C ILE A 29 -13.63 -6.69 -2.17
N GLY A 30 -13.22 -7.49 -3.17
CA GLY A 30 -13.85 -8.75 -3.52
C GLY A 30 -13.64 -9.74 -2.39
N HIS A 31 -14.72 -10.11 -1.70
CA HIS A 31 -14.70 -11.00 -0.53
C HIS A 31 -14.83 -12.48 -0.88
N GLU A 32 -14.84 -12.85 -2.17
CA GLU A 32 -14.98 -14.24 -2.59
C GLU A 32 -13.73 -15.05 -2.21
N GLY A 33 -13.80 -15.69 -1.06
CA GLY A 33 -12.83 -16.70 -0.63
C GLY A 33 -11.70 -16.22 0.28
N ILE A 34 -11.88 -15.16 1.08
CA ILE A 34 -10.92 -14.79 2.15
C ILE A 34 -10.94 -15.86 3.25
N GLN A 35 -10.35 -17.03 2.98
CA GLN A 35 -10.03 -18.04 3.98
C GLN A 35 -8.94 -17.48 4.89
N THR A 36 -9.29 -16.90 6.04
CA THR A 36 -8.39 -16.51 7.15
C THR A 36 -6.93 -16.27 6.72
N VAL A 37 -6.72 -15.38 5.74
CA VAL A 37 -5.40 -15.23 5.13
C VAL A 37 -4.59 -14.40 6.12
N ARG A 38 -3.50 -14.96 6.63
CA ARG A 38 -2.57 -14.22 7.47
C ARG A 38 -1.58 -13.49 6.56
N PRO A 39 -1.16 -12.26 6.91
CA PRO A 39 -0.06 -11.63 6.22
C PRO A 39 1.19 -12.51 6.31
N ASP A 40 2.00 -12.52 5.26
CA ASP A 40 3.24 -13.31 5.22
C ASP A 40 4.21 -12.89 6.32
N ILE A 41 4.31 -11.58 6.57
CA ILE A 41 5.17 -11.02 7.59
C ILE A 41 4.42 -9.96 8.40
N VAL A 42 4.60 -10.02 9.72
CA VAL A 42 4.08 -9.02 10.67
C VAL A 42 5.26 -8.43 11.43
N ALA A 43 5.49 -7.13 11.26
CA ALA A 43 6.50 -6.42 12.03
C ALA A 43 5.90 -5.98 13.38
N LYS A 44 6.41 -6.58 14.45
CA LYS A 44 6.02 -6.28 15.83
C LYS A 44 7.12 -5.50 16.54
N LEU A 45 6.72 -4.54 17.36
CA LEU A 45 7.61 -3.83 18.28
C LEU A 45 7.18 -4.09 19.73
N GLN A 46 8.18 -4.32 20.58
CA GLN A 46 8.00 -4.39 22.03
C GLN A 46 8.04 -2.98 22.60
N ILE A 47 6.92 -2.49 23.11
CA ILE A 47 6.82 -1.15 23.73
C ILE A 47 6.13 -1.32 25.08
N ASN A 48 6.82 -0.90 26.14
CA ASN A 48 6.34 -1.05 27.54
C ASN A 48 6.00 -2.50 27.92
N GLY A 49 6.69 -3.49 27.32
CA GLY A 49 6.46 -4.91 27.57
C GLY A 49 5.29 -5.53 26.80
N GLU A 50 4.64 -4.76 25.91
CA GLU A 50 3.57 -5.25 25.04
C GLU A 50 4.04 -5.34 23.58
N GLU A 51 3.66 -6.43 22.90
CA GLU A 51 3.82 -6.55 21.45
C GLU A 51 2.78 -5.72 20.72
N GLN A 52 3.25 -4.77 19.90
CA GLN A 52 2.39 -3.97 19.03
C GLN A 52 2.74 -4.22 17.57
N VAL A 53 1.75 -4.56 16.77
CA VAL A 53 1.90 -4.67 15.31
C VAL A 53 2.00 -3.26 14.74
N ARG A 54 3.07 -2.99 13.97
CA ARG A 54 3.34 -1.66 13.42
C ARG A 54 3.26 -1.60 11.91
N MET A 55 3.42 -2.74 11.26
CA MET A 55 3.39 -2.86 9.82
C MET A 55 3.12 -4.31 9.44
N VAL A 56 2.44 -4.47 8.32
CA VAL A 56 2.15 -5.75 7.70
C VAL A 56 2.80 -5.81 6.32
N GLU A 57 3.21 -6.99 5.91
CA GLU A 57 3.86 -7.25 4.63
C GLU A 57 3.19 -8.44 3.93
N GLU A 58 3.02 -8.28 2.62
CA GLU A 58 2.62 -9.34 1.70
C GLU A 58 3.78 -9.64 0.74
N LEU A 59 4.20 -10.90 0.73
CA LEU A 59 5.25 -11.43 -0.13
C LEU A 59 4.64 -12.15 -1.32
N ASN A 60 4.73 -11.50 -2.48
CA ASN A 60 4.35 -12.14 -3.73
C ASN A 60 5.56 -12.81 -4.37
N PHE A 61 5.48 -14.11 -4.67
CA PHE A 61 6.62 -14.83 -5.22
C PHE A 61 7.05 -14.30 -6.61
N TYR A 62 8.36 -14.08 -6.77
CA TYR A 62 9.03 -13.42 -7.89
C TYR A 62 8.65 -13.90 -9.30
N THR A 63 8.25 -15.15 -9.47
CA THR A 63 8.09 -15.75 -10.80
C THR A 63 6.77 -15.42 -11.51
N THR A 64 5.76 -14.90 -10.79
CA THR A 64 4.41 -14.71 -11.34
C THR A 64 3.90 -13.28 -11.28
N VAL A 65 4.61 -12.38 -10.57
CA VAL A 65 4.15 -11.02 -10.28
C VAL A 65 5.22 -9.99 -10.66
N ASP A 66 4.98 -9.26 -11.74
CA ASP A 66 5.72 -8.04 -12.11
C ASP A 66 5.03 -6.83 -11.48
N LEU A 67 5.60 -6.28 -10.40
CA LEU A 67 4.99 -5.16 -9.68
C LEU A 67 5.13 -3.86 -10.49
N GLY A 68 6.22 -3.72 -11.24
CA GLY A 68 6.44 -2.66 -12.24
C GLY A 68 5.26 -2.49 -13.18
N ASP A 69 4.97 -3.54 -13.94
CA ASP A 69 3.91 -3.56 -14.94
C ASP A 69 2.53 -3.37 -14.31
N MET A 70 2.28 -3.98 -13.14
CA MET A 70 1.01 -3.82 -12.44
C MET A 70 0.76 -2.37 -12.00
N VAL A 71 1.78 -1.69 -11.47
CA VAL A 71 1.67 -0.29 -11.07
C VAL A 71 1.47 0.62 -12.29
N ILE A 72 2.22 0.39 -13.37
CA ILE A 72 2.05 1.15 -14.62
C ILE A 72 0.63 0.96 -15.19
N ALA A 73 0.14 -0.28 -15.23
CA ALA A 73 -1.21 -0.60 -15.69
C ALA A 73 -2.28 0.11 -14.83
N ALA A 74 -2.13 0.09 -13.51
CA ALA A 74 -3.06 0.73 -12.59
C ALA A 74 -3.09 2.25 -12.76
N MET A 75 -1.93 2.88 -12.97
CA MET A 75 -1.85 4.31 -13.32
C MET A 75 -2.51 4.63 -14.66
N GLY A 76 -2.51 3.68 -15.60
CA GLY A 76 -3.24 3.75 -16.86
C GLY A 76 -4.73 3.41 -16.78
N GLY A 77 -5.26 3.14 -15.59
CA GLY A 77 -6.67 2.80 -15.36
C GLY A 77 -7.02 1.31 -15.47
N SER A 78 -6.04 0.43 -15.75
CA SER A 78 -6.23 -1.03 -15.74
C SER A 78 -5.78 -1.60 -14.40
N THR A 79 -6.73 -1.87 -13.51
CA THR A 79 -6.41 -2.10 -12.09
C THR A 79 -6.65 -3.52 -11.59
N THR A 80 -7.15 -4.45 -12.40
CA THR A 80 -7.75 -5.71 -11.90
C THR A 80 -6.83 -6.55 -11.02
N ARG A 81 -5.56 -6.76 -11.41
CA ARG A 81 -4.60 -7.57 -10.61
C ARG A 81 -4.07 -6.82 -9.40
N LEU A 82 -3.63 -5.57 -9.58
CA LEU A 82 -3.08 -4.78 -8.48
C LEU A 82 -4.15 -4.46 -7.43
N CYS A 83 -5.39 -4.17 -7.83
CA CYS A 83 -6.49 -3.93 -6.90
C CYS A 83 -6.82 -5.14 -6.04
N ALA A 84 -6.70 -6.37 -6.57
CA ALA A 84 -6.91 -7.57 -5.75
C ALA A 84 -5.87 -7.64 -4.62
N ILE A 85 -4.58 -7.46 -4.96
CA ILE A 85 -3.49 -7.44 -3.97
C ILE A 85 -3.68 -6.28 -2.98
N LEU A 86 -3.97 -5.08 -3.48
CA LEU A 86 -4.18 -3.91 -2.64
C LEU A 86 -5.39 -4.07 -1.71
N GLY A 87 -6.47 -4.70 -2.17
CA GLY A 87 -7.64 -5.01 -1.35
C GLY A 87 -7.29 -5.95 -0.21
N GLN A 88 -6.53 -7.00 -0.49
CA GLN A 88 -6.02 -7.93 0.52
C GLN A 88 -5.10 -7.23 1.53
N VAL A 89 -4.14 -6.43 1.08
CA VAL A 89 -3.23 -5.71 1.98
C VAL A 89 -3.99 -4.66 2.80
N MET A 90 -4.95 -3.95 2.20
CA MET A 90 -5.81 -3.00 2.91
C MET A 90 -6.59 -3.69 4.02
N TRP A 91 -7.11 -4.91 3.78
CA TRP A 91 -7.76 -5.70 4.81
C TRP A 91 -6.83 -5.98 6.00
N TYR A 92 -5.57 -6.37 5.75
CA TYR A 92 -4.58 -6.53 6.82
C TYR A 92 -4.32 -5.22 7.57
N MET A 93 -4.21 -4.11 6.84
CA MET A 93 -4.00 -2.81 7.46
C MET A 93 -5.13 -2.43 8.42
N ILE A 94 -6.38 -2.77 8.08
CA ILE A 94 -7.54 -2.54 8.94
C ILE A 94 -7.52 -3.48 10.15
N GLU A 95 -7.40 -4.79 9.93
CA GLU A 95 -7.38 -5.82 10.98
C GLU A 95 -6.29 -5.54 12.02
N TYR A 96 -5.08 -5.20 11.57
CA TYR A 96 -3.95 -4.89 12.43
C TYR A 96 -3.85 -3.42 12.82
N LYS A 97 -4.80 -2.59 12.36
CA LYS A 97 -4.89 -1.15 12.63
C LYS A 97 -3.62 -0.39 12.28
N THR A 98 -2.95 -0.73 11.18
CA THR A 98 -1.69 -0.09 10.74
C THR A 98 -1.91 0.85 9.57
N ARG A 99 -1.28 2.02 9.59
CA ARG A 99 -1.30 2.98 8.46
C ARG A 99 -0.29 2.66 7.36
N TYR A 100 0.69 1.81 7.65
CA TYR A 100 1.77 1.48 6.71
C TYR A 100 1.75 0.00 6.36
N ALA A 101 2.00 -0.30 5.10
CA ALA A 101 2.27 -1.66 4.62
C ALA A 101 3.23 -1.60 3.44
N PHE A 102 3.66 -2.75 2.96
CA PHE A 102 4.35 -2.84 1.67
C PHE A 102 4.10 -4.18 1.00
N ILE A 103 4.27 -4.18 -0.32
CA ILE A 103 4.21 -5.36 -1.18
C ILE A 103 5.61 -5.56 -1.73
N SER A 104 6.15 -6.78 -1.64
CA SER A 104 7.42 -7.09 -2.26
C SER A 104 7.41 -8.42 -3.01
N ASN A 105 8.16 -8.47 -4.11
CA ASN A 105 8.51 -9.71 -4.82
C ASN A 105 10.01 -10.03 -4.72
N TYR A 106 10.67 -9.58 -3.65
CA TYR A 106 12.13 -9.56 -3.43
C TYR A 106 12.94 -8.63 -4.32
N ASN A 107 12.59 -8.57 -5.61
CA ASN A 107 13.28 -7.73 -6.58
C ASN A 107 12.76 -6.30 -6.60
N GLU A 108 11.49 -6.14 -6.27
CA GLU A 108 10.73 -4.90 -6.26
C GLU A 108 9.97 -4.75 -4.95
N THR A 109 9.83 -3.53 -4.49
CA THR A 109 9.04 -3.16 -3.32
C THR A 109 8.17 -1.96 -3.65
N VAL A 110 6.91 -2.00 -3.23
CA VAL A 110 5.96 -0.87 -3.26
C VAL A 110 5.48 -0.63 -1.84
N PHE A 111 5.72 0.56 -1.32
CA PHE A 111 5.18 0.98 -0.03
C PHE A 111 3.77 1.49 -0.16
N LEU A 112 2.97 1.22 0.86
CA LEU A 112 1.59 1.64 0.98
C LEU A 112 1.41 2.51 2.22
N LEU A 113 0.57 3.52 2.08
CA LEU A 113 0.17 4.39 3.18
C LEU A 113 -1.33 4.59 3.12
N TYR A 114 -2.01 4.20 4.19
CA TYR A 114 -3.40 4.57 4.43
C TYR A 114 -3.47 5.94 5.08
N ASN A 115 -4.26 6.84 4.50
CA ASN A 115 -4.60 8.10 5.14
C ASN A 115 -6.00 8.57 4.76
N SER A 116 -6.67 9.19 5.72
CA SER A 116 -7.96 9.83 5.53
C SER A 116 -7.72 11.21 4.92
N ALA A 117 -7.85 11.32 3.60
CA ALA A 117 -7.60 12.57 2.90
C ALA A 117 -8.87 13.44 2.89
N ASN A 118 -8.74 14.72 3.25
CA ASN A 118 -9.83 15.67 3.09
C ASN A 118 -9.86 16.15 1.63
N LEU A 119 -10.58 15.41 0.78
CA LEU A 119 -10.77 15.76 -0.61
C LEU A 119 -12.12 16.45 -0.73
N ILE A 120 -12.11 17.75 -1.02
CA ILE A 120 -13.32 18.52 -1.32
C ILE A 120 -14.25 18.64 -0.08
N GLY A 121 -13.69 18.79 1.11
CA GLY A 121 -14.46 18.93 2.35
C GLY A 121 -15.04 17.61 2.89
N GLU A 122 -14.85 16.50 2.18
CA GLU A 122 -15.19 15.16 2.64
C GLU A 122 -13.92 14.40 3.00
N GLN A 123 -13.86 13.87 4.22
CA GLN A 123 -12.80 12.97 4.63
C GLN A 123 -13.05 11.61 3.99
N LYS A 124 -12.23 11.26 2.98
CA LYS A 124 -12.33 9.97 2.27
C LYS A 124 -11.13 9.10 2.58
N PRO A 125 -11.34 7.81 2.85
CA PRO A 125 -10.26 6.87 3.04
C PRO A 125 -9.50 6.73 1.73
N CYS A 126 -8.19 6.95 1.77
CA CYS A 126 -7.32 6.87 0.61
C CYS A 126 -6.14 5.97 0.91
N LEU A 127 -5.91 5.01 0.02
CA LEU A 127 -4.68 4.24 -0.03
C LEU A 127 -3.74 4.89 -1.04
N TYR A 128 -2.54 5.23 -0.58
CA TYR A 128 -1.45 5.77 -1.37
C TYR A 128 -0.40 4.68 -1.57
N PHE A 129 0.28 4.69 -2.70
CA PHE A 129 1.37 3.76 -2.99
C PHE A 129 2.60 4.45 -3.57
N SER A 130 3.77 3.86 -3.36
CA SER A 130 5.04 4.40 -3.87
C SER A 130 5.27 4.02 -5.32
N LYS A 131 6.24 4.69 -5.95
CA LYS A 131 6.88 4.09 -7.13
C LYS A 131 7.49 2.74 -6.75
N VAL A 132 7.60 1.87 -7.73
CA VAL A 132 8.30 0.59 -7.59
C VAL A 132 9.78 0.85 -7.30
N ILE A 133 10.28 0.19 -6.27
CA ILE A 133 11.66 0.34 -5.83
C ILE A 133 12.37 -0.99 -6.04
N HIS A 134 13.37 -1.01 -6.92
CA HIS A 134 14.17 -2.20 -7.13
C HIS A 134 15.15 -2.40 -5.97
N HIS A 135 15.43 -3.66 -5.62
CA HIS A 135 16.41 -4.01 -4.59
C HIS A 135 17.83 -3.50 -4.90
N SER A 136 18.14 -3.32 -6.19
CA SER A 136 19.40 -2.80 -6.70
C SER A 136 19.47 -1.28 -6.67
N HIS A 137 18.36 -0.58 -6.41
CA HIS A 137 18.39 0.86 -6.24
C HIS A 137 19.21 1.22 -5.00
N THR A 138 19.95 2.31 -5.14
CA THR A 138 20.71 2.90 -4.05
C THR A 138 20.27 4.34 -3.85
N VAL A 139 20.15 4.74 -2.59
CA VAL A 139 19.89 6.13 -2.22
C VAL A 139 21.25 6.80 -2.05
N HIS A 140 21.56 7.75 -2.93
CA HIS A 140 22.76 8.58 -2.80
C HIS A 140 22.42 9.80 -1.96
N GLU A 141 22.85 9.80 -0.71
CA GLU A 141 22.95 11.02 0.09
C GLU A 141 24.38 11.56 -0.05
N ALA A 142 24.58 12.87 0.14
CA ALA A 142 25.79 13.61 -0.27
C ALA A 142 27.16 13.00 0.15
N SER A 143 27.19 12.02 1.06
CA SER A 143 28.38 11.29 1.50
C SER A 143 28.21 9.77 1.63
N SER A 144 27.03 9.19 1.31
CA SER A 144 26.81 7.75 1.49
C SER A 144 25.81 7.14 0.52
N THR A 145 25.98 5.84 0.26
CA THR A 145 25.08 5.03 -0.55
C THR A 145 24.33 4.09 0.39
N ILE A 146 23.04 4.36 0.59
CA ILE A 146 22.18 3.55 1.45
C ILE A 146 21.40 2.58 0.56
N SER A 147 21.38 1.30 0.92
CA SER A 147 20.54 0.33 0.21
C SER A 147 19.07 0.63 0.49
N VAL A 148 18.20 0.40 -0.49
CA VAL A 148 16.75 0.55 -0.29
C VAL A 148 16.23 -0.28 0.87
N ARG A 149 16.81 -1.46 1.13
CA ARG A 149 16.47 -2.29 2.31
C ARG A 149 16.81 -1.60 3.63
N LEU A 150 17.91 -0.85 3.69
CA LEU A 150 18.24 -0.05 4.86
C LEU A 150 17.31 1.19 4.98
N GLY A 151 16.84 1.72 3.85
CA GLY A 151 15.77 2.72 3.81
C GLY A 151 14.41 2.19 4.31
N ILE A 152 14.04 0.97 3.90
CA ILE A 152 12.86 0.23 4.42
C ILE A 152 13.00 0.09 5.94
N PHE A 153 14.16 -0.36 6.42
CA PHE A 153 14.44 -0.48 7.85
C PHE A 153 14.31 0.86 8.60
N TYR A 154 14.73 1.97 7.99
CA TYR A 154 14.57 3.30 8.55
C TYR A 154 13.08 3.74 8.61
N LEU A 155 12.28 3.40 7.59
CA LEU A 155 10.83 3.68 7.61
C LEU A 155 10.12 2.85 8.69
N ILE A 156 10.54 1.60 8.89
CA ILE A 156 10.11 0.79 10.05
C ILE A 156 10.50 1.51 11.35
N HIS A 157 11.70 2.07 11.42
CA HIS A 157 12.12 2.86 12.59
C HIS A 157 11.27 4.13 12.79
N LYS A 158 10.73 4.74 11.72
CA LYS A 158 9.78 5.87 11.86
C LYS A 158 8.44 5.46 12.46
N THR A 159 8.09 4.18 12.47
CA THR A 159 6.90 3.67 13.19
C THR A 159 7.07 3.67 14.72
N TYR A 160 8.23 4.05 15.26
CA TYR A 160 8.47 4.23 16.70
C TYR A 160 7.85 5.50 17.31
N SER A 161 7.02 6.24 16.59
CA SER A 161 6.35 7.39 17.18
C SER A 161 5.55 6.98 18.43
N SER A 162 5.74 7.74 19.51
CA SER A 162 4.95 7.61 20.73
C SER A 162 3.50 8.04 20.52
N ASN A 163 3.23 8.85 19.48
CA ASN A 163 1.89 9.21 19.07
C ASN A 163 1.28 8.10 18.21
N ALA A 164 0.22 7.46 18.72
CA ALA A 164 -0.50 6.40 18.01
C ALA A 164 -1.04 6.86 16.64
N ASN A 165 -1.45 8.12 16.50
CA ASN A 165 -2.07 8.61 15.27
C ASN A 165 -1.12 8.66 14.07
N ASP A 166 0.20 8.64 14.31
CA ASP A 166 1.20 8.71 13.23
C ASP A 166 1.32 7.38 12.47
N TRP A 167 0.90 6.27 13.07
CA TRP A 167 1.12 4.92 12.53
C TRP A 167 -0.07 3.98 12.68
N ARG A 168 -1.04 4.30 13.54
CA ARG A 168 -2.19 3.46 13.84
C ARG A 168 -3.45 4.04 13.20
N ILE A 169 -4.27 3.16 12.62
CA ILE A 169 -5.66 3.48 12.28
C ILE A 169 -6.44 3.48 13.58
N ASN A 170 -7.15 4.57 13.89
CA ASN A 170 -7.93 4.59 15.12
C ASN A 170 -9.18 3.70 14.96
N ASP A 171 -9.78 3.30 16.08
CA ASP A 171 -10.87 2.31 16.05
C ASP A 171 -12.09 2.82 15.25
N ALA A 172 -12.42 4.12 15.36
CA ALA A 172 -13.51 4.72 14.60
C ALA A 172 -13.25 4.75 13.08
N GLU A 173 -12.00 4.98 12.67
CA GLU A 173 -11.59 4.87 11.26
C GLU A 173 -11.68 3.42 10.77
N ALA A 174 -11.24 2.45 11.57
CA ALA A 174 -11.32 1.03 11.23
C ALA A 174 -12.77 0.56 11.06
N ASP A 175 -13.63 0.88 12.03
CA ASP A 175 -15.06 0.52 11.99
C ASP A 175 -15.76 1.13 10.76
N TYR A 176 -15.41 2.37 10.41
CA TYR A 176 -15.91 3.02 9.21
C TYR A 176 -15.46 2.30 7.92
N LEU A 177 -14.18 1.92 7.83
CA LEU A 177 -13.66 1.19 6.68
C LEU A 177 -14.33 -0.18 6.50
N ASP A 178 -14.53 -0.90 7.61
CA ASP A 178 -15.24 -2.18 7.61
C ASP A 178 -16.68 -2.00 7.12
N SER A 179 -17.37 -0.94 7.54
CA SER A 179 -18.72 -0.65 7.06
C SER A 179 -18.79 -0.42 5.54
N ILE A 180 -17.80 0.28 4.97
CA ILE A 180 -17.70 0.50 3.52
C ILE A 180 -17.46 -0.82 2.79
N ALA A 181 -16.58 -1.67 3.32
CA ALA A 181 -16.27 -2.97 2.74
C ALA A 181 -17.52 -3.86 2.65
N VAL A 182 -18.30 -3.92 3.75
CA VAL A 182 -19.58 -4.66 3.80
C VAL A 182 -20.60 -4.09 2.81
N GLU A 183 -20.73 -2.77 2.72
CA GLU A 183 -21.66 -2.12 1.78
C GLU A 183 -21.29 -2.42 0.32
N ASN A 184 -20.00 -2.33 -0.03
CA ASN A 184 -19.52 -2.61 -1.38
C ASN A 184 -19.73 -4.08 -1.78
N LEU A 185 -19.54 -5.00 -0.83
CA LEU A 185 -19.82 -6.42 -1.04
C LEU A 185 -21.32 -6.68 -1.26
N ALA A 186 -22.19 -6.00 -0.50
CA ALA A 186 -23.63 -6.11 -0.69
C ALA A 186 -24.05 -5.60 -2.09
N LYS A 187 -23.42 -4.52 -2.56
CA LYS A 187 -23.65 -3.96 -3.91
C LYS A 187 -23.16 -4.91 -5.01
N SER A 188 -21.99 -5.54 -4.86
CA SER A 188 -21.46 -6.47 -5.87
C SER A 188 -22.30 -7.74 -6.02
N ASN A 189 -22.99 -8.16 -4.95
CA ASN A 189 -23.84 -9.35 -4.95
C ASN A 189 -25.29 -9.07 -5.40
N SER A 190 -25.63 -7.81 -5.69
CA SER A 190 -26.99 -7.46 -6.11
C SER A 190 -27.27 -7.92 -7.55
N PRO A 191 -28.35 -8.69 -7.80
CA PRO A 191 -28.70 -9.21 -9.13
C PRO A 191 -28.90 -8.14 -10.21
N ALA A 192 -29.10 -6.87 -9.82
CA ALA A 192 -29.41 -5.77 -10.73
C ALA A 192 -28.27 -5.38 -11.69
N GLN A 193 -27.04 -5.86 -11.48
CA GLN A 193 -25.91 -5.63 -12.40
C GLN A 193 -25.66 -6.76 -13.41
N GLN A 194 -26.42 -7.86 -13.38
CA GLN A 194 -26.38 -8.86 -14.46
C GLN A 194 -27.06 -8.26 -15.70
N ARG A 195 -26.29 -7.50 -16.49
CA ARG A 195 -26.73 -7.01 -17.79
C ARG A 195 -27.26 -8.20 -18.59
N PRO A 196 -28.48 -8.12 -19.16
CA PRO A 196 -29.00 -9.19 -19.98
C PRO A 196 -28.00 -9.44 -21.11
N ALA A 197 -27.48 -10.66 -21.20
CA ALA A 197 -26.62 -11.08 -22.28
C ALA A 197 -27.38 -10.82 -23.59
N GLY A 198 -26.94 -9.80 -24.32
CA GLY A 198 -27.51 -9.46 -25.61
C GLY A 198 -27.39 -10.68 -26.51
N ARG A 199 -28.54 -11.25 -26.89
CA ARG A 199 -28.62 -12.24 -27.96
C ARG A 199 -28.30 -11.52 -29.27
N GLY A 200 -27.11 -11.79 -29.81
CA GLY A 200 -26.76 -11.57 -31.22
C GLY A 200 -26.70 -12.92 -31.92
#